data_AF-W0RL01-F1
#
_entry.id   AF-W0RL01-F1
#
_cell.length_a   1.000
_cell.length_b   1.000
_cell.length_c   1.000
_cell.angle_alpha   90.00
_cell.angle_beta   90.00
_cell.angle_gamma   90.00
#
_symmetry.space_group_name_H-M   'P 1'
#
loop_
_entity.id
_entity.type
_entity.pdbx_description
1 polymer ?
#
loop_
_entity_poly.entity_id
_entity_poly.type
_entity_poly.pdbx_seq_one_letter_code
_entity_poly.pdbx_strand_id
1 'polypeptide(L)'
;MNRHLLPDEIDLLLDGEAGFGVAPLKAHVRQCPECAAEVEAARFVVAELEALPHLAPSPLFAERVMAQVQVFEPWHVALLDTLRRFVPQSRPARVLAGAGAVSVASVLTVALLWLGARLDVLTMLGGTALERAQGAARGILGDAVASALGDPAVGLLGSGTGVALIATTFILAVIIAAAGLRRVAAAGRNRQ
;
A
#
# COMPACT_ATOMS: atom_id res chain seq x y z
N MET A 1 -8.09 10.63 -55.57
CA MET A 1 -7.53 9.43 -54.91
C MET A 1 -7.89 9.49 -53.44
N ASN A 2 -8.87 8.70 -53.03
CA ASN A 2 -9.21 8.54 -51.62
C ASN A 2 -8.32 7.43 -51.05
N ARG A 3 -7.83 7.60 -49.83
CA ARG A 3 -7.08 6.56 -49.12
C ARG A 3 -7.96 5.31 -48.94
N HIS A 4 -7.40 4.13 -49.18
CA HIS A 4 -8.00 2.83 -48.86
C HIS A 4 -8.02 2.57 -47.36
N LEU A 5 -8.89 1.66 -46.93
CA LEU A 5 -9.00 1.26 -45.53
C LEU A 5 -7.73 0.54 -45.06
N LEU A 6 -7.38 0.74 -43.79
CA LEU A 6 -6.36 -0.06 -43.11
C LEU A 6 -6.95 -1.39 -42.66
N PRO A 7 -6.11 -2.42 -42.45
CA PRO A 7 -6.55 -3.72 -41.91
C PRO A 7 -7.39 -3.57 -40.63
N ASP A 8 -6.94 -2.79 -39.64
CA ASP A 8 -7.68 -2.55 -38.40
C ASP A 8 -9.04 -1.88 -38.62
N GLU A 9 -9.19 -1.06 -39.67
CA GLU A 9 -10.45 -0.40 -40.03
C GLU A 9 -11.43 -1.38 -40.70
N ILE A 10 -10.90 -2.40 -41.39
CA ILE A 10 -11.67 -3.52 -41.94
C ILE A 10 -12.13 -4.44 -40.80
N ASP A 11 -11.25 -4.79 -39.86
CA ASP A 11 -11.58 -5.62 -38.69
C ASP A 11 -12.70 -4.97 -37.86
N LEU A 12 -12.64 -3.66 -37.63
CA LEU A 12 -13.70 -2.91 -36.95
C LEU A 12 -15.07 -3.00 -37.67
N LEU A 13 -15.09 -3.14 -38.99
CA LEU A 13 -16.33 -3.34 -39.76
C LEU A 13 -16.86 -4.77 -39.65
N LEU A 14 -16.01 -5.75 -39.32
CA LEU A 14 -16.37 -7.15 -39.14
C LEU A 14 -16.94 -7.43 -37.74
N ASP A 15 -16.41 -6.77 -36.71
CA ASP A 15 -16.80 -6.96 -35.30
C ASP A 15 -18.26 -6.56 -35.00
N GLY A 16 -18.96 -5.96 -35.96
CA GLY A 16 -20.36 -5.56 -35.81
C GLY A 16 -20.58 -4.41 -34.83
N GLU A 17 -19.50 -3.78 -34.34
CA GLU A 17 -19.59 -2.69 -33.37
C GLU A 17 -20.34 -1.48 -33.97
N ALA A 18 -21.39 -1.04 -33.28
CA ALA A 18 -22.10 0.20 -33.59
C ALA A 18 -21.45 1.36 -32.81
N GLY A 19 -20.17 1.64 -33.09
CA GLY A 19 -19.38 2.68 -32.45
C GLY A 19 -19.28 4.00 -33.23
N PHE A 20 -18.64 5.01 -32.62
CA PHE A 20 -18.25 6.23 -33.33
C PHE A 20 -17.15 5.91 -34.35
N GLY A 21 -17.36 6.27 -35.62
CA GLY A 21 -16.36 6.09 -36.68
C GLY A 21 -16.71 5.07 -37.77
N VAL A 22 -17.65 4.14 -37.52
CA VAL A 22 -18.01 3.11 -38.52
C VAL A 22 -18.86 3.62 -39.67
N ALA A 23 -19.63 4.69 -39.47
CA ALA A 23 -20.52 5.24 -40.51
C ALA A 23 -19.75 5.83 -41.72
N PRO A 24 -18.68 6.64 -41.52
CA PRO A 24 -17.79 7.03 -42.62
C PRO A 24 -17.13 5.85 -43.34
N LEU A 25 -16.67 4.83 -42.61
CA LEU A 25 -16.04 3.64 -43.20
C LEU A 25 -17.03 2.87 -44.09
N LYS A 26 -18.27 2.66 -43.61
CA LYS A 26 -19.36 2.07 -44.41
C LYS A 26 -19.73 2.92 -45.63
N ALA A 27 -19.60 4.25 -45.56
CA ALA A 27 -19.79 5.11 -46.72
C ALA A 27 -18.65 4.94 -47.73
N HIS A 28 -17.40 4.81 -47.27
CA HIS A 28 -16.24 4.55 -48.12
C HIS A 28 -16.35 3.20 -48.84
N VAL A 29 -16.68 2.12 -48.14
CA VAL A 29 -16.85 0.78 -48.73
C VAL A 29 -17.90 0.79 -49.86
N ARG A 30 -18.97 1.58 -49.73
CA ARG A 30 -19.97 1.72 -50.80
C ARG A 30 -19.47 2.45 -52.04
N GLN A 31 -18.38 3.21 -51.92
CA GLN A 31 -17.82 4.03 -53.00
C GLN A 31 -16.54 3.43 -53.60
N CYS A 32 -15.81 2.58 -52.86
CA CYS A 32 -14.56 1.97 -53.28
C CYS A 32 -14.74 0.46 -53.54
N PRO A 33 -14.67 -0.01 -54.79
CA PRO A 33 -14.89 -1.43 -55.12
C PRO A 33 -13.80 -2.35 -54.58
N GLU A 34 -12.56 -1.86 -54.45
CA GLU A 34 -11.44 -2.64 -53.90
C GLU A 34 -11.65 -2.93 -52.41
N CYS A 35 -11.92 -1.90 -51.61
CA CYS A 35 -12.24 -2.08 -50.19
C CYS A 35 -13.52 -2.89 -49.97
N ALA A 36 -14.50 -2.83 -50.88
CA ALA A 36 -15.67 -3.69 -50.83
C ALA A 36 -15.33 -5.17 -51.04
N ALA A 37 -14.43 -5.48 -51.99
CA ALA A 37 -13.97 -6.84 -52.22
C ALA A 37 -13.18 -7.39 -51.03
N GLU A 38 -12.32 -6.55 -50.41
CA GLU A 38 -11.55 -6.94 -49.23
C GLU A 38 -12.44 -7.24 -48.02
N VAL A 39 -13.42 -6.37 -47.73
CA VAL A 39 -14.38 -6.59 -46.63
C VAL A 39 -15.20 -7.86 -46.86
N GLU A 40 -15.64 -8.11 -48.09
CA GLU A 40 -16.42 -9.32 -48.40
C GLU A 40 -15.58 -10.59 -48.27
N ALA A 41 -14.32 -10.57 -48.73
CA ALA A 41 -13.39 -11.68 -48.52
C ALA A 41 -13.16 -11.96 -47.03
N ALA A 42 -13.01 -10.92 -46.22
CA ALA A 42 -12.83 -11.07 -44.77
C ALA A 42 -14.10 -11.62 -44.08
N ARG A 43 -15.30 -11.17 -44.49
CA ARG A 43 -16.58 -11.73 -44.01
C ARG A 43 -16.72 -13.21 -44.31
N PHE A 44 -16.29 -13.65 -45.49
CA PHE A 44 -16.30 -15.06 -45.83
C PHE A 44 -15.45 -15.87 -44.86
N VAL A 45 -14.25 -15.40 -44.51
CA VAL A 45 -13.37 -16.06 -43.53
C VAL A 45 -14.02 -16.10 -42.14
N VAL A 46 -14.60 -14.98 -41.69
CA VAL A 46 -15.29 -14.92 -40.39
C VAL A 46 -16.46 -15.91 -40.34
N ALA A 47 -17.26 -16.02 -41.41
CA ALA A 47 -18.37 -16.97 -41.47
C ALA A 47 -17.91 -18.44 -41.36
N GLU A 48 -16.78 -18.79 -41.99
CA GLU A 48 -16.19 -20.13 -41.85
C GLU A 48 -15.66 -20.37 -40.42
N LEU A 49 -15.09 -19.35 -39.77
CA LEU A 49 -14.65 -19.44 -38.37
C LEU A 49 -15.83 -19.57 -37.41
N GLU A 50 -16.95 -18.89 -37.66
CA GLU A 50 -18.18 -19.00 -36.85
C GLU A 50 -18.84 -20.37 -36.99
N ALA A 51 -18.67 -21.05 -38.14
CA ALA A 51 -19.16 -22.40 -38.36
C ALA A 51 -18.38 -23.47 -37.55
N LEU A 52 -17.23 -23.12 -36.97
CA LEU A 52 -16.47 -24.04 -36.14
C LEU A 52 -17.23 -24.40 -34.84
N PRO A 53 -17.02 -25.62 -34.29
CA PRO A 53 -17.66 -26.01 -33.05
C PRO A 53 -17.32 -25.05 -31.90
N HIS A 54 -18.35 -24.53 -31.23
CA HIS A 54 -18.15 -23.72 -30.04
C HIS A 54 -17.53 -24.56 -28.91
N LEU A 55 -16.29 -24.23 -28.55
CA LEU A 55 -15.61 -24.83 -27.41
C LEU A 55 -16.04 -24.11 -26.13
N ALA A 56 -16.86 -24.76 -25.31
CA ALA A 56 -17.20 -24.23 -24.00
C ALA A 56 -16.00 -24.39 -23.04
N PRO A 57 -15.62 -23.35 -22.30
CA PRO A 57 -14.60 -23.48 -21.27
C PRO A 57 -15.11 -24.37 -20.11
N SER A 58 -14.19 -24.94 -19.33
CA SER A 58 -14.55 -25.75 -18.15
C SER A 58 -15.39 -24.93 -17.15
N PRO A 59 -16.28 -25.57 -16.36
CA PRO A 59 -17.21 -24.86 -15.47
C PRO A 59 -16.56 -23.91 -14.44
N LEU A 60 -15.29 -24.14 -14.06
CA LEU A 60 -14.54 -23.29 -13.12
C LEU A 60 -13.57 -22.31 -13.80
N PHE A 61 -13.66 -22.15 -15.13
CA PHE A 61 -12.74 -21.27 -15.87
C PHE A 61 -12.91 -19.81 -15.46
N ALA A 62 -14.15 -19.31 -15.43
CA ALA A 62 -14.44 -17.93 -15.05
C ALA A 62 -13.94 -17.62 -13.63
N GLU A 63 -14.18 -18.53 -12.68
CA GLU A 63 -13.72 -18.37 -11.29
C GLU A 63 -12.20 -18.34 -11.19
N ARG A 64 -11.49 -19.21 -11.92
CA ARG A 64 -10.02 -19.21 -11.94
C ARG A 64 -9.44 -17.94 -12.56
N VAL A 65 -10.04 -17.43 -13.63
CA VAL A 65 -9.62 -16.16 -14.25
C VAL A 65 -9.90 -15.00 -13.30
N MET A 66 -11.10 -14.91 -12.74
CA MET A 66 -11.49 -13.83 -11.83
C MET A 66 -10.68 -13.85 -10.53
N ALA A 67 -10.22 -15.01 -10.05
CA ALA A 67 -9.32 -15.10 -8.91
C ALA A 67 -7.91 -14.53 -9.17
N GLN A 68 -7.50 -14.44 -10.45
CA GLN A 68 -6.19 -13.89 -10.85
C GLN A 68 -6.29 -12.40 -11.22
N VAL A 69 -7.47 -11.93 -11.59
CA VAL A 69 -7.71 -10.51 -11.88
C VAL A 69 -7.78 -9.75 -10.56
N GLN A 70 -6.72 -8.98 -10.27
CA GLN A 70 -6.74 -7.99 -9.19
C GLN A 70 -7.65 -6.84 -9.63
N VAL A 71 -8.95 -6.97 -9.34
CA VAL A 71 -9.88 -5.84 -9.48
C VAL A 71 -9.48 -4.83 -8.42
N PHE A 72 -8.93 -3.70 -8.85
CA PHE A 72 -8.69 -2.56 -7.98
C PHE A 72 -10.03 -2.01 -7.53
N GLU A 73 -10.57 -2.55 -6.43
CA GLU A 73 -11.65 -1.90 -5.73
C GLU A 73 -11.09 -0.62 -5.11
N PRO A 74 -11.67 0.55 -5.43
CA PRO A 74 -11.28 1.77 -4.77
C PRO A 74 -11.44 1.61 -3.25
N TRP A 75 -10.45 2.07 -2.48
CA TRP A 75 -10.43 1.91 -1.01
C TRP A 75 -11.73 2.38 -0.32
N HIS A 76 -12.39 3.39 -0.90
CA HIS A 76 -13.64 3.92 -0.36
C HIS A 76 -14.79 2.93 -0.48
N VAL A 77 -14.82 2.07 -1.52
CA VAL A 77 -15.84 1.03 -1.69
C VAL A 77 -15.63 -0.08 -0.66
N ALA A 78 -14.39 -0.56 -0.49
CA ALA A 78 -14.06 -1.56 0.52
C ALA A 78 -14.36 -1.08 1.96
N LEU A 79 -14.09 0.20 2.23
CA LEU A 79 -14.42 0.82 3.51
C LEU A 79 -15.94 0.91 3.71
N LEU A 80 -16.69 1.36 2.70
CA LEU A 80 -18.15 1.44 2.76
C LEU A 80 -18.78 0.08 3.02
N ASP A 81 -18.27 -0.98 2.39
CA ASP A 81 -18.83 -2.32 2.54
C ASP A 81 -18.60 -2.89 3.95
N THR A 82 -17.40 -2.65 4.48
CA THR A 82 -17.07 -2.96 5.89
C THR A 82 -18.00 -2.21 6.85
N LEU A 83 -18.24 -0.92 6.62
CA LEU A 83 -19.12 -0.11 7.47
C LEU A 83 -20.58 -0.57 7.40
N ARG A 84 -21.07 -0.96 6.21
CA ARG A 84 -22.46 -1.43 6.03
C ARG A 84 -22.79 -2.64 6.89
N ARG A 85 -21.83 -3.53 7.14
CA ARG A 85 -22.01 -4.68 8.05
C ARG A 85 -22.34 -4.27 9.49
N PHE A 86 -21.88 -3.09 9.92
CA PHE A 86 -22.13 -2.56 11.27
C PHE A 86 -23.31 -1.59 11.34
N VAL A 87 -23.94 -1.24 10.20
CA VAL A 87 -25.09 -0.34 10.19
C VAL A 87 -26.39 -1.14 10.32
N PRO A 88 -27.19 -0.90 11.37
CA PRO A 88 -28.47 -1.59 11.55
C PRO A 88 -29.46 -1.27 10.41
N GLN A 89 -30.29 -2.24 10.03
CA GLN A 89 -31.25 -2.08 8.94
C GLN A 89 -32.50 -1.27 9.32
N SER A 90 -32.91 -1.26 10.60
CA SER A 90 -34.12 -0.58 11.03
C SER A 90 -33.93 0.94 11.13
N ARG A 91 -34.90 1.70 10.60
CA ARG A 91 -34.89 3.18 10.62
C ARG A 91 -34.63 3.79 12.00
N PRO A 92 -35.29 3.35 13.10
CA PRO A 92 -35.02 3.92 14.43
C PRO A 92 -33.63 3.58 14.96
N ALA A 93 -33.10 2.38 14.67
CA ALA A 93 -31.77 1.99 15.13
C ALA A 93 -30.66 2.77 14.42
N ARG A 94 -30.87 3.18 13.16
CA ARG A 94 -29.93 4.06 12.44
C ARG A 94 -29.80 5.43 13.08
N VAL A 95 -30.91 6.00 13.56
CA VAL A 95 -30.91 7.31 14.23
C VAL A 95 -30.14 7.23 15.55
N LEU A 96 -30.37 6.18 16.34
CA LEU A 96 -29.65 5.97 17.60
C LEU A 96 -28.15 5.71 17.39
N ALA A 97 -27.79 4.87 16.42
CA ALA A 97 -26.40 4.61 16.09
C ALA A 97 -25.69 5.87 15.57
N GLY A 98 -26.37 6.66 14.73
CA GLY A 98 -25.87 7.95 14.26
C GLY A 98 -25.64 8.95 15.40
N ALA A 99 -26.60 9.07 16.32
CA ALA A 99 -26.48 9.94 17.50
C ALA A 99 -25.31 9.50 18.40
N GLY A 100 -25.12 8.19 18.61
CA GLY A 100 -23.99 7.65 19.35
C GLY A 100 -22.64 7.90 18.68
N ALA A 101 -22.56 7.76 17.36
CA ALA A 101 -21.32 8.06 16.62
C ALA A 101 -20.96 9.55 16.71
N VAL A 102 -21.95 10.44 16.57
CA VAL A 102 -21.75 11.89 16.68
C VAL A 102 -21.32 12.29 18.09
N SER A 103 -21.93 11.71 19.12
CA SER A 103 -21.54 12.01 20.50
C SER A 103 -20.10 11.56 20.79
N VAL A 104 -19.72 10.34 20.40
CA VAL A 104 -18.34 9.85 20.55
C VAL A 104 -17.35 10.73 19.79
N ALA A 105 -17.65 11.08 18.54
CA ALA A 105 -16.80 11.96 17.74
C ALA A 105 -16.60 13.33 18.43
N SER A 106 -17.69 13.93 18.93
CA SER A 106 -17.63 15.22 19.62
C SER A 106 -16.79 15.17 20.90
N VAL A 107 -16.94 14.10 21.70
CA VAL A 107 -16.14 13.88 22.92
C VAL A 107 -14.67 13.73 22.56
N LEU A 108 -14.37 12.95 21.51
CA LEU A 108 -12.99 12.72 21.07
C LEU A 108 -12.34 14.00 20.56
N THR A 109 -13.07 14.83 19.82
CA THR A 109 -12.59 16.15 19.37
C THR A 109 -12.29 17.07 20.55
N VAL A 110 -13.20 17.16 21.53
CA VAL A 110 -12.98 17.97 22.73
C VAL A 110 -11.79 17.46 23.53
N ALA A 111 -11.64 16.14 23.67
CA ALA A 111 -10.51 15.52 24.35
C ALA A 111 -9.18 15.82 23.66
N LEU A 112 -9.13 15.73 22.33
CA LEU A 112 -7.95 16.08 21.55
C LEU A 112 -7.59 17.56 21.66
N LEU A 113 -8.57 18.46 21.62
CA LEU A 113 -8.37 19.90 21.82
C LEU A 113 -7.84 20.19 23.24
N TRP A 114 -8.42 19.56 24.25
CA TRP A 114 -7.97 19.69 25.64
C TRP A 114 -6.54 19.19 25.83
N LEU A 115 -6.21 18.04 25.24
CA LEU A 115 -4.88 17.45 25.31
C LEU A 115 -3.86 18.34 24.59
N GLY A 116 -4.20 18.85 23.41
CA GLY A 116 -3.38 19.81 22.66
C GLY A 116 -3.06 21.07 23.46
N ALA A 117 -4.06 21.64 24.15
CA ALA A 117 -3.87 22.82 25.00
C ALA A 117 -3.04 22.55 26.27
N ARG A 118 -2.92 21.29 26.70
CA ARG A 118 -2.15 20.88 27.89
C ARG A 118 -0.76 20.32 27.57
N LEU A 119 -0.37 20.25 26.30
CA LEU A 119 0.92 19.69 25.88
C LEU A 119 2.09 20.41 26.54
N ASP A 120 2.02 21.74 26.73
CA ASP A 120 3.09 22.52 27.37
C ASP A 120 3.33 22.12 28.84
N VAL A 121 2.27 21.72 29.55
CA VAL A 121 2.37 21.25 30.94
C VAL A 121 2.91 19.83 30.99
N LEU A 122 2.50 18.98 30.03
CA LEU A 122 2.96 17.59 29.94
C LEU A 122 4.43 17.50 29.51
N THR A 123 4.91 18.39 28.63
CA THR A 123 6.33 18.46 28.26
C THR A 123 7.19 19.00 29.41
N MET A 124 6.70 19.96 30.20
CA MET A 124 7.39 20.39 31.43
C MET A 124 7.48 19.29 32.49
N LEU A 125 6.39 18.56 32.76
CA LEU A 125 6.41 17.42 33.67
C LEU A 125 7.26 16.26 33.15
N GLY A 126 7.18 15.98 31.85
CA GLY A 126 8.00 14.96 31.20
C GLY A 126 9.49 15.29 31.22
N GLY A 127 9.86 16.55 30.95
CA GLY A 127 11.23 17.04 31.02
C GLY A 127 11.82 16.88 32.43
N THR A 128 11.12 17.36 33.45
CA THR A 128 11.60 17.26 34.85
C THR A 128 11.66 15.83 35.38
N ALA A 129 10.80 14.92 34.88
CA ALA A 129 10.86 13.49 35.22
C ALA A 129 12.04 12.80 34.51
N LEU A 130 12.27 13.11 33.24
CA LEU A 130 13.37 12.56 32.46
C LEU A 130 14.73 13.04 32.95
N GLU A 131 14.84 14.31 33.32
CA GLU A 131 16.06 14.88 33.93
C GLU A 131 16.39 14.20 35.26
N ARG A 132 15.39 13.95 36.13
CA ARG A 132 15.59 13.20 37.38
C ARG A 132 16.00 11.75 37.14
N ALA A 133 15.38 11.08 36.16
CA ALA A 133 15.73 9.71 35.79
C ALA A 133 17.17 9.62 35.25
N GLN A 134 17.58 10.56 34.39
CA GLN A 134 18.95 10.64 33.89
C GLN A 134 19.96 10.96 35.00
N GLY A 135 19.61 11.86 35.93
CA GLY A 135 20.44 12.17 37.10
C GLY A 135 20.67 10.95 38.00
N ALA A 136 19.61 10.21 38.31
CA ALA A 136 19.70 8.98 39.10
C ALA A 136 20.51 7.89 38.38
N ALA A 137 20.28 7.69 37.08
CA ALA A 137 21.02 6.71 36.28
C ALA A 137 22.52 7.05 36.21
N ARG A 138 22.89 8.32 36.03
CA ARG A 138 24.29 8.76 36.03
C ARG A 138 24.95 8.61 37.41
N GLY A 139 24.24 8.87 38.49
CA GLY A 139 24.74 8.64 39.85
C GLY A 139 25.04 7.17 40.10
N ILE A 140 24.11 6.28 39.78
CA ILE A 140 24.27 4.83 39.95
C ILE A 140 25.41 4.29 39.07
N LEU A 141 25.51 4.76 37.82
CA LEU A 141 26.60 4.39 36.92
C LEU A 141 27.95 4.94 37.40
N GLY A 142 27.98 6.17 37.93
CA GLY A 142 29.18 6.78 38.51
C GLY A 142 29.71 6.00 39.71
N ASP A 143 28.81 5.62 40.62
CA ASP A 143 29.15 4.82 41.81
C ASP A 143 29.61 3.41 41.43
N ALA A 144 28.95 2.79 40.45
CA ALA A 144 29.33 1.47 39.94
C ALA A 144 30.71 1.51 39.26
N VAL A 145 30.98 2.51 38.41
CA VAL A 145 32.28 2.68 37.72
C VAL A 145 33.39 3.01 38.72
N ALA A 146 33.13 3.87 39.70
CA ALA A 146 34.08 4.18 40.77
C ALA A 146 34.42 2.94 41.61
N SER A 147 33.41 2.12 41.92
CA SER A 147 33.59 0.87 42.69
C SER A 147 34.31 -0.24 41.90
N ALA A 148 34.19 -0.27 40.58
CA ALA A 148 34.76 -1.32 39.73
C ALA A 148 36.17 -0.99 39.19
N LEU A 149 36.46 0.30 38.95
CA LEU A 149 37.74 0.72 38.35
C LEU A 149 38.68 1.48 39.33
N GLY A 150 38.18 1.91 40.49
CA GLY A 150 38.93 2.71 41.47
C GLY A 150 39.18 4.16 41.04
N ASP A 151 39.50 5.03 42.01
CA ASP A 151 39.69 6.48 41.85
C ASP A 151 40.53 6.95 40.63
N PRO A 152 41.62 6.28 40.19
CA PRO A 152 42.40 6.79 39.07
C PRO A 152 41.69 6.71 37.71
N ALA A 153 40.65 5.88 37.56
CA ALA A 153 39.89 5.79 36.32
C ALA A 153 38.86 6.91 36.13
N VAL A 154 38.33 7.44 37.24
CA VAL A 154 37.37 8.56 37.23
C VAL A 154 38.06 9.86 36.79
N GLY A 155 39.35 10.02 37.10
CA GLY A 155 40.17 11.15 36.62
C GLY A 155 40.36 11.18 35.10
N LEU A 156 40.41 10.02 34.43
CA LEU A 156 40.52 9.93 32.97
C LEU A 156 39.18 10.17 32.26
N LEU A 157 38.05 9.87 32.90
CA LEU A 157 36.70 10.20 32.43
C LEU A 157 36.37 11.70 32.50
N GLY A 158 37.03 12.45 33.41
CA GLY A 158 36.92 13.91 33.50
C GLY A 158 37.65 14.65 32.36
N SER A 159 38.60 13.99 31.69
CA SER A 159 39.23 14.51 30.48
C SER A 159 38.47 13.99 29.25
N GLY A 160 38.04 14.88 28.35
CA GLY A 160 37.14 14.56 27.22
C GLY A 160 37.61 13.44 26.26
N THR A 161 38.81 12.91 26.43
CA THR A 161 39.38 11.79 25.69
C THR A 161 38.92 10.41 26.20
N GLY A 162 38.58 10.27 27.49
CA GLY A 162 38.15 8.98 28.08
C GLY A 162 36.78 8.52 27.61
N VAL A 163 35.84 9.46 27.47
CA VAL A 163 34.47 9.20 26.96
C VAL A 163 34.51 8.75 25.50
N ALA A 164 35.44 9.30 24.70
CA ALA A 164 35.56 8.96 23.29
C ALA A 164 36.05 7.52 23.04
N LEU A 165 36.98 7.02 23.87
CA LEU A 165 37.48 5.64 23.76
C LEU A 165 36.43 4.59 24.16
N ILE A 166 35.64 4.86 25.20
CA ILE A 166 34.57 3.96 25.62
C ILE A 166 33.43 3.96 24.60
N ALA A 167 33.05 5.12 24.07
CA ALA A 167 32.03 5.22 23.03
C ALA A 167 32.45 4.49 21.75
N THR A 168 33.70 4.65 21.29
CA THR A 168 34.20 4.00 20.08
C THR A 168 34.31 2.48 20.23
N THR A 169 34.78 1.98 21.36
CA THR A 169 34.84 0.52 21.61
C THR A 169 33.45 -0.11 21.74
N PHE A 170 32.50 0.58 22.39
CA PHE A 170 31.12 0.10 22.50
C PHE A 170 30.41 0.07 21.14
N ILE A 171 30.56 1.12 20.32
CA ILE A 171 29.99 1.18 18.97
C ILE A 171 30.58 0.05 18.09
N LEU A 172 31.89 -0.20 18.19
CA LEU A 172 32.54 -1.27 17.43
C LEU A 172 31.98 -2.65 17.82
N ALA A 173 31.77 -2.91 19.11
CA ALA A 173 31.20 -4.17 19.60
C ALA A 173 29.77 -4.40 19.08
N VAL A 174 28.94 -3.35 19.05
CA VAL A 174 27.57 -3.42 18.53
C VAL A 174 27.56 -3.71 17.02
N ILE A 175 28.44 -3.09 16.25
CA ILE A 175 28.56 -3.32 14.79
C ILE A 175 28.97 -4.77 14.50
N ILE A 176 29.92 -5.32 15.26
CA ILE A 176 30.37 -6.71 15.12
C ILE A 176 29.24 -7.70 15.43
N ALA A 177 28.49 -7.45 16.51
CA ALA A 177 27.36 -8.29 16.90
C ALA A 177 26.23 -8.29 15.84
N ALA A 178 25.91 -7.10 15.30
CA ALA A 178 24.90 -6.94 14.26
C ALA A 178 25.30 -7.62 12.94
N ALA A 179 26.59 -7.54 12.56
CA ALA A 179 27.11 -8.21 11.37
C ALA A 179 27.12 -9.74 11.51
N GLY A 180 27.41 -10.25 12.71
CA GLY A 180 27.33 -11.68 13.04
C GLY A 180 25.92 -12.23 12.88
N LEU A 181 24.91 -11.56 13.46
CA LEU A 181 23.51 -11.98 13.34
C LEU A 181 23.01 -11.98 11.88
N ARG A 182 23.39 -10.98 11.07
CA ARG A 182 22.98 -10.92 9.65
C ARG A 182 23.54 -12.06 8.82
N ARG A 183 24.78 -12.49 9.06
CA ARG A 183 25.37 -13.64 8.34
C ARG A 183 24.69 -14.96 8.70
N VAL A 184 24.34 -15.15 9.96
CA VAL A 184 23.60 -16.35 10.42
C VAL A 184 22.18 -16.37 9.83
N ALA A 185 21.50 -15.22 9.79
CA ALA A 185 20.17 -15.10 9.19
C ALA A 185 20.15 -15.30 7.66
N ALA A 186 21.23 -14.95 6.96
CA ALA A 186 21.36 -15.18 5.52
C ALA A 186 21.70 -16.64 5.19
N ALA A 187 22.52 -17.31 6.00
CA ALA A 187 22.87 -18.72 5.81
C ALA A 187 21.69 -19.67 6.07
N GLY A 188 20.73 -19.28 6.91
CA GLY A 188 19.52 -20.08 7.19
C GLY A 188 18.48 -20.08 6.06
N ARG A 189 18.52 -19.10 5.15
CA ARG A 189 17.50 -18.92 4.09
C ARG A 189 17.76 -19.73 2.83
N ASN A 190 18.95 -20.30 2.68
CA ASN A 190 19.36 -21.07 1.49
C ASN A 190 19.24 -22.60 1.67
N ARG A 191 18.50 -23.04 2.70
CA ARG A 191 18.28 -24.45 3.07
C ARG A 191 16.79 -24.86 3.10
N GLN A 192 15.90 -24.03 2.56
CA GLN A 192 14.49 -24.40 2.33
C GLN A 192 14.24 -24.50 0.83
#